data_AF-A0A6P8ATH8-F1
#
_entry.id   AF-A0A6P8ATH8-F1
#
_cell.length_a   1.000
_cell.length_b   1.000
_cell.length_c   1.000
_cell.angle_alpha   90.00
_cell.angle_beta   90.00
_cell.angle_gamma   90.00
#
_symmetry.space_group_name_H-M   'P 1'
#
loop_
_entity.id
_entity.type
_entity.pdbx_description
1 polymer ?
#
loop_
_entity_poly.entity_id
_entity_poly.type
_entity_poly.pdbx_seq_one_letter_code
_entity_poly.pdbx_strand_id
1 'polypeptide(L)'
;MKATAFCYLVSFATLRGIFAANSVPIWPRDMYIGTAVDPGSIHRNLGFHLRTGYIPTTADYESAKRLAMKEKNAIMAEDAYVYVIPTRGLESHFHDIHSAFRGKDGSPKQTYDNEEWTFDDAIQLNSILRVDVWKPNGRKVIVLRNGMERAAENVLDHKSPYYGRELKWPLDPKMIGQTTKVEGQRSKDQTAIQID
;
A
#
# COMPACT_ATOMS: atom_id res chain seq x y z
N MET A 1 24.65 -57.67 -0.07
CA MET A 1 23.74 -56.55 0.27
C MET A 1 24.48 -55.23 0.09
N LYS A 2 23.84 -54.17 -0.45
CA LYS A 2 24.32 -52.80 -0.74
C LYS A 2 24.59 -52.51 -2.24
N ALA A 3 23.52 -52.32 -3.02
CA ALA A 3 23.58 -51.62 -4.32
C ALA A 3 22.23 -50.99 -4.73
N THR A 4 21.13 -51.39 -4.09
CA THR A 4 19.77 -50.92 -4.43
C THR A 4 19.41 -49.55 -3.84
N ALA A 5 20.08 -49.08 -2.78
CA ALA A 5 19.74 -47.81 -2.13
C ALA A 5 20.24 -46.56 -2.88
N PHE A 6 21.28 -46.68 -3.72
CA PHE A 6 21.91 -45.53 -4.37
C PHE A 6 21.11 -45.03 -5.59
N CYS A 7 20.40 -45.91 -6.29
CA CYS A 7 19.61 -45.53 -7.47
C CYS A 7 18.33 -44.75 -7.12
N TYR A 8 17.74 -44.95 -5.94
CA TYR A 8 16.54 -44.20 -5.52
C TYR A 8 16.83 -42.74 -5.14
N LEU A 9 18.03 -42.47 -4.61
CA LEU A 9 18.43 -41.10 -4.23
C LEU A 9 18.70 -40.21 -5.44
N VAL A 10 19.29 -40.77 -6.51
CA VAL A 10 19.58 -40.02 -7.75
C VAL A 10 18.29 -39.64 -8.49
N SER A 11 17.28 -40.53 -8.51
CA SER A 11 15.99 -40.27 -9.16
C SER A 11 15.15 -39.20 -8.43
N PHE A 12 15.26 -39.08 -7.11
CA PHE A 12 14.58 -38.03 -6.35
C PHE A 12 15.22 -36.65 -6.54
N ALA A 13 16.55 -36.60 -6.68
CA ALA A 13 17.28 -35.35 -6.88
C ALA A 13 17.04 -34.75 -8.28
N THR A 14 16.93 -35.58 -9.31
CA THR A 14 16.65 -35.10 -10.68
C THR A 14 15.20 -34.64 -10.84
N LEU A 15 14.22 -35.31 -10.22
CA LEU A 15 12.83 -34.84 -10.21
C LEU A 15 12.67 -33.51 -9.46
N ARG A 16 13.29 -33.32 -8.29
CA ARG A 16 13.28 -32.02 -7.59
C ARG A 16 14.02 -30.92 -8.36
N GLY A 17 15.09 -31.26 -9.09
CA GLY A 17 15.80 -30.30 -9.95
C GLY A 17 14.97 -29.81 -11.14
N ILE A 18 14.09 -30.65 -11.71
CA ILE A 18 13.23 -30.28 -12.84
C ILE A 18 12.05 -29.41 -12.38
N PHE A 19 11.49 -29.63 -11.18
CA PHE A 19 10.45 -28.73 -10.63
C PHE A 19 10.98 -27.35 -10.22
N ALA A 20 12.27 -27.24 -9.86
CA ALA A 20 12.90 -25.95 -9.57
C ALA A 20 13.29 -25.16 -10.84
N ALA A 21 13.47 -25.83 -11.98
CA ALA A 21 13.84 -25.19 -13.25
C ALA A 21 12.65 -24.68 -14.08
N ASN A 22 11.43 -25.17 -13.79
CA ASN A 22 10.18 -24.76 -14.45
C ASN A 22 9.23 -24.02 -13.49
N SER A 23 9.73 -23.40 -12.42
CA SER A 23 8.88 -22.54 -11.59
C SER A 23 8.47 -21.32 -12.41
N VAL A 24 7.30 -21.44 -13.04
CA VAL A 24 6.47 -20.29 -13.43
C VAL A 24 6.52 -19.32 -12.25
N PRO A 25 6.85 -18.03 -12.46
CA PRO A 25 6.91 -17.07 -11.37
C PRO A 25 5.61 -17.21 -10.55
N ILE A 26 5.74 -17.52 -9.25
CA ILE A 26 4.56 -17.60 -8.39
C ILE A 26 4.16 -16.15 -8.14
N TRP A 27 3.26 -15.66 -8.99
CA TRP A 27 2.67 -14.36 -8.83
C TRP A 27 1.82 -14.35 -7.55
N PRO A 28 1.99 -13.35 -6.68
CA PRO A 28 1.03 -13.12 -5.59
C PRO A 28 -0.37 -13.07 -6.17
N ARG A 29 -1.36 -13.65 -5.47
CA ARG A 29 -2.75 -13.62 -5.94
C ARG A 29 -3.32 -12.20 -5.97
N ASP A 30 -2.94 -11.42 -4.96
CA ASP A 30 -3.39 -10.07 -4.73
C ASP A 30 -2.18 -9.20 -4.41
N MET A 31 -2.24 -7.95 -4.85
CA MET A 31 -1.31 -6.88 -4.54
C MET A 31 -2.04 -5.82 -3.73
N TYR A 32 -1.30 -5.12 -2.89
CA TYR A 32 -1.87 -4.19 -1.93
C TYR A 32 -1.23 -2.81 -2.06
N ILE A 33 -2.08 -1.79 -1.91
CA ILE A 33 -1.65 -0.40 -1.73
C ILE A 33 -2.16 0.08 -0.39
N GLY A 34 -1.25 0.48 0.48
CA GLY A 34 -1.56 1.13 1.74
C GLY A 34 -1.45 2.65 1.62
N THR A 35 -2.51 3.39 1.95
CA THR A 35 -2.51 4.86 1.92
C THR A 35 -3.53 5.44 2.92
N ALA A 36 -3.40 6.73 3.23
CA ALA A 36 -4.41 7.51 3.94
C ALA A 36 -5.42 8.21 3.01
N VAL A 37 -5.32 8.05 1.68
CA VAL A 37 -6.28 8.62 0.73
C VAL A 37 -7.57 7.79 0.70
N ASP A 38 -8.72 8.48 0.84
CA ASP A 38 -10.02 7.84 0.94
C ASP A 38 -10.51 7.20 -0.36
N PRO A 39 -11.40 6.19 -0.29
CA PRO A 39 -11.92 5.50 -1.46
C PRO A 39 -12.69 6.42 -2.42
N GLY A 40 -13.33 7.48 -1.91
CA GLY A 40 -14.06 8.44 -2.71
C GLY A 40 -13.13 9.23 -3.63
N SER A 41 -11.98 9.67 -3.11
CA SER A 41 -10.93 10.34 -3.88
C SER A 41 -10.33 9.43 -4.95
N ILE A 42 -10.06 8.16 -4.64
CA ILE A 42 -9.59 7.18 -5.64
C ILE A 42 -10.67 6.91 -6.69
N HIS A 43 -11.93 6.82 -6.29
CA HIS A 43 -13.06 6.65 -7.21
C HIS A 43 -13.20 7.83 -8.17
N ARG A 44 -13.15 9.08 -7.68
CA ARG A 44 -13.21 10.30 -8.50
C ARG A 44 -12.07 10.38 -9.50
N ASN A 45 -10.89 9.87 -9.15
CA ASN A 45 -9.72 9.80 -10.04
C ASN A 45 -9.74 8.57 -10.97
N LEU A 46 -10.79 7.75 -10.94
CA LEU A 46 -10.90 6.52 -11.74
C LEU A 46 -9.76 5.51 -11.48
N GLY A 47 -9.21 5.49 -10.27
CA GLY A 47 -8.13 4.58 -9.86
C GLY A 47 -6.85 5.29 -9.40
N PHE A 48 -5.73 4.56 -9.42
CA PHE A 48 -4.41 5.09 -9.11
C PHE A 48 -3.67 5.45 -10.39
N HIS A 49 -3.31 6.71 -10.52
CA HIS A 49 -2.59 7.26 -11.66
C HIS A 49 -1.36 8.00 -11.18
N LEU A 50 -0.23 7.82 -11.87
CA LEU A 50 0.95 8.66 -11.71
C LEU A 50 1.18 9.41 -13.00
N ARG A 51 1.54 10.70 -12.89
CA ARG A 51 1.95 11.49 -14.06
C ARG A 51 3.25 10.96 -14.68
N THR A 52 4.12 10.37 -13.85
CA THR A 52 5.39 9.76 -14.23
C THR A 52 5.79 8.71 -13.19
N GLY A 53 6.37 7.59 -13.61
CA GLY A 53 6.96 6.60 -12.70
C GLY A 53 6.08 5.38 -12.46
N TYR A 54 6.37 4.66 -11.37
CA TYR A 54 5.73 3.40 -11.02
C TYR A 54 4.89 3.54 -9.76
N ILE A 55 3.75 2.85 -9.71
CA ILE A 55 2.90 2.81 -8.52
C ILE A 55 3.49 1.79 -7.54
N PRO A 56 3.87 2.21 -6.31
CA PRO A 56 4.37 1.29 -5.32
C PRO A 56 3.23 0.41 -4.81
N THR A 57 3.47 -0.89 -4.78
CA THR A 57 2.55 -1.92 -4.31
C THR A 57 3.32 -2.93 -3.47
N THR A 58 2.62 -3.80 -2.73
CA THR A 58 3.26 -4.88 -2.00
C THR A 58 2.44 -6.15 -2.08
N ALA A 59 3.13 -7.30 -2.02
CA ALA A 59 2.49 -8.61 -1.94
C ALA A 59 2.04 -8.96 -0.51
N ASP A 60 2.49 -8.19 0.50
CA ASP A 60 2.13 -8.39 1.90
C ASP A 60 1.13 -7.36 2.40
N TYR A 61 -0.01 -7.88 2.86
CA TYR A 61 -1.09 -7.10 3.40
C TYR A 61 -0.67 -6.34 4.67
N GLU A 62 0.11 -6.94 5.56
CA GLU A 62 0.50 -6.30 6.82
C GLU A 62 1.49 -5.16 6.58
N SER A 63 2.39 -5.30 5.59
CA SER A 63 3.25 -4.22 5.12
C SER A 63 2.44 -3.05 4.54
N ALA A 64 1.43 -3.32 3.69
CA ALA A 64 0.53 -2.28 3.19
C ALA A 64 -0.23 -1.57 4.32
N LYS A 65 -0.79 -2.33 5.26
CA LYS A 65 -1.49 -1.78 6.43
C LYS A 65 -0.58 -0.91 7.29
N ARG A 66 0.66 -1.36 7.55
CA ARG A 66 1.66 -0.60 8.30
C ARG A 66 2.00 0.72 7.59
N LEU A 67 2.15 0.70 6.27
CA LEU A 67 2.36 1.91 5.46
C LEU A 67 1.16 2.87 5.56
N ALA A 68 -0.06 2.34 5.37
CA ALA A 68 -1.29 3.13 5.46
C ALA A 68 -1.44 3.80 6.84
N MET A 69 -1.15 3.09 7.92
CA MET A 69 -1.19 3.62 9.28
C MET A 69 -0.10 4.67 9.53
N LYS A 70 1.10 4.45 9.00
CA LYS A 70 2.20 5.43 9.08
C LYS A 70 1.83 6.72 8.36
N GLU A 71 1.30 6.62 7.15
CA GLU A 71 0.84 7.76 6.35
C GLU A 71 -0.31 8.49 7.05
N LYS A 72 -1.31 7.73 7.54
CA LYS A 72 -2.44 8.26 8.31
C LYS A 72 -1.96 9.12 9.48
N ASN A 73 -1.04 8.57 10.28
CA ASN A 73 -0.50 9.26 11.44
C ASN A 73 0.37 10.46 11.04
N ALA A 74 1.04 10.42 9.90
CA ALA A 74 1.85 11.54 9.40
C ALA A 74 0.99 12.73 8.96
N ILE A 75 -0.16 12.47 8.34
CA ILE A 75 -1.06 13.52 7.84
C ILE A 75 -2.26 13.80 8.77
N MET A 76 -2.31 13.15 9.94
CA MET A 76 -3.40 13.25 10.91
C MET A 76 -4.79 12.96 10.30
N ALA A 77 -4.85 11.91 9.50
CA ALA A 77 -6.09 11.37 8.96
C ALA A 77 -6.85 10.52 9.98
N GLU A 78 -8.18 10.44 9.84
CA GLU A 78 -9.02 9.62 10.71
C GLU A 78 -8.80 8.12 10.44
N ASP A 79 -8.79 7.74 9.17
CA ASP A 79 -8.77 6.35 8.71
C ASP A 79 -7.50 6.01 7.90
N ALA A 80 -7.15 4.72 7.89
CA ALA A 80 -6.15 4.16 6.99
C ALA A 80 -6.81 3.16 6.02
N TYR A 81 -6.30 3.07 4.81
CA TYR A 81 -6.92 2.30 3.74
C TYR A 81 -5.93 1.32 3.11
N VAL A 82 -6.36 0.07 2.92
CA VAL A 82 -5.62 -0.94 2.17
C VAL A 82 -6.45 -1.36 0.97
N TYR A 83 -5.99 -1.01 -0.22
CA TYR A 83 -6.64 -1.35 -1.49
C TYR A 83 -6.13 -2.71 -1.95
N VAL A 84 -7.06 -3.60 -2.30
CA VAL A 84 -6.78 -4.97 -2.77
C VAL A 84 -6.94 -5.02 -4.27
N ILE A 85 -5.87 -5.40 -4.97
CA ILE A 85 -5.79 -5.46 -6.44
C ILE A 85 -5.49 -6.92 -6.81
N PRO A 86 -6.40 -7.63 -7.48
CA PRO A 86 -6.12 -8.98 -7.95
C PRO A 86 -5.09 -8.92 -9.08
N THR A 87 -4.09 -9.80 -9.05
CA THR A 87 -3.02 -9.81 -10.08
C THR A 87 -3.47 -10.38 -11.41
N ARG A 88 -4.57 -11.14 -11.42
CA ARG A 88 -5.06 -11.81 -12.62
C ARG A 88 -5.34 -10.83 -13.76
N GLY A 89 -4.64 -11.00 -14.88
CA GLY A 89 -4.74 -10.13 -16.06
C GLY A 89 -3.91 -8.85 -15.97
N LEU A 90 -3.13 -8.69 -14.90
CA LEU A 90 -2.26 -7.54 -14.64
C LEU A 90 -0.81 -7.96 -14.39
N GLU A 91 -0.49 -9.25 -14.50
CA GLU A 91 0.80 -9.83 -14.12
C GLU A 91 1.96 -9.19 -14.88
N SER A 92 1.78 -8.87 -16.16
CA SER A 92 2.82 -8.25 -17.00
C SER A 92 3.24 -6.84 -16.58
N HIS A 93 2.45 -6.19 -15.72
CA HIS A 93 2.67 -4.83 -15.26
C HIS A 93 3.27 -4.75 -13.86
N PHE A 94 3.31 -5.87 -13.14
CA PHE A 94 3.91 -5.95 -11.81
C PHE A 94 5.39 -6.36 -11.92
N HIS A 95 6.25 -5.55 -11.34
CA HIS A 95 7.69 -5.78 -11.30
C HIS A 95 8.18 -5.81 -9.86
N ASP A 96 8.82 -6.91 -9.47
CA ASP A 96 9.55 -6.98 -8.20
C ASP A 96 10.64 -5.90 -8.20
N ILE A 97 10.63 -5.05 -7.18
CA ILE A 97 11.52 -3.90 -7.09
C ILE A 97 13.00 -4.34 -7.02
N HIS A 98 13.28 -5.52 -6.46
CA HIS A 98 14.63 -6.09 -6.38
C HIS A 98 15.12 -6.62 -7.72
N SER A 99 14.21 -6.96 -8.61
CA SER A 99 14.52 -7.42 -9.96
C SER A 99 14.62 -6.23 -10.93
N ALA A 100 13.78 -5.20 -10.74
CA ALA A 100 13.75 -4.01 -11.59
C ALA A 100 14.90 -3.02 -11.33
N PHE A 101 15.34 -2.85 -10.08
CA PHE A 101 16.29 -1.79 -9.68
C PHE A 101 17.64 -2.32 -9.17
N ARG A 102 18.17 -3.38 -9.79
CA ARG A 102 19.52 -3.88 -9.48
C ARG A 102 20.61 -2.88 -9.88
N GLY A 103 21.58 -2.71 -9.00
CA GLY A 103 22.86 -2.06 -9.24
C GLY A 103 23.72 -2.85 -10.22
N LYS A 104 24.85 -2.27 -10.64
CA LYS A 104 25.78 -2.90 -11.60
C LYS A 104 26.42 -4.20 -11.07
N ASP A 105 26.39 -4.39 -9.75
CA ASP A 105 26.84 -5.55 -8.99
C ASP A 105 25.71 -6.57 -8.72
N GLY A 106 24.49 -6.30 -9.20
CA GLY A 106 23.33 -7.16 -8.98
C GLY A 106 22.65 -6.99 -7.62
N SER A 107 23.13 -6.08 -6.76
CA SER A 107 22.51 -5.76 -5.47
C SER A 107 21.40 -4.70 -5.63
N PRO A 108 20.36 -4.66 -4.78
CA PRO A 108 19.36 -3.61 -4.85
C PRO A 108 20.00 -2.22 -4.65
N LYS A 109 19.69 -1.24 -5.52
CA LYS A 109 20.21 0.14 -5.36
C LYS A 109 19.80 0.81 -4.03
N GLN A 110 18.74 0.33 -3.39
CA GLN A 110 18.25 0.76 -2.08
C GLN A 110 17.76 -0.49 -1.33
N THR A 111 17.77 -0.44 0.00
CA THR A 111 17.10 -1.44 0.84
C THR A 111 15.58 -1.30 0.67
N TYR A 112 15.00 -2.23 -0.05
CA TYR A 112 13.56 -2.44 -0.15
C TYR A 112 13.17 -3.65 0.68
N ASP A 113 11.96 -3.68 1.25
CA ASP A 113 11.44 -4.89 1.91
C ASP A 113 11.16 -5.95 0.85
N ASN A 114 11.44 -7.24 1.12
CA ASN A 114 11.37 -8.38 0.18
C ASN A 114 10.02 -8.61 -0.53
N GLU A 115 9.02 -7.79 -0.25
CA GLU A 115 7.63 -7.89 -0.72
C GLU A 115 7.16 -6.61 -1.39
N GLU A 116 8.08 -5.68 -1.69
CA GLU A 116 7.79 -4.46 -2.46
C GLU A 116 7.81 -4.72 -3.96
N TRP A 117 6.78 -4.19 -4.63
CA TRP A 117 6.57 -4.32 -6.05
C TRP A 117 6.22 -2.97 -6.63
N THR A 118 6.41 -2.85 -7.93
CA THR A 118 6.08 -1.67 -8.69
C THR A 118 5.11 -2.03 -9.80
N PHE A 119 4.15 -1.16 -10.06
CA PHE A 119 3.21 -1.30 -11.16
C PHE A 119 3.46 -0.19 -12.19
N ASP A 120 3.65 -0.55 -13.45
CA ASP A 120 4.18 0.34 -14.50
C ASP A 120 3.11 1.05 -15.35
N ASP A 121 1.83 0.83 -15.06
CA ASP A 121 0.69 1.46 -15.72
C ASP A 121 -0.27 2.12 -14.69
N ALA A 122 -1.40 2.65 -15.13
CA ALA A 122 -2.47 3.10 -14.25
C ALA A 122 -3.27 1.92 -13.70
N ILE A 123 -3.44 1.86 -12.38
CA ILE A 123 -4.35 0.88 -11.75
C ILE A 123 -5.75 1.45 -11.82
N GLN A 124 -6.48 1.06 -12.86
CA GLN A 124 -7.85 1.49 -13.10
C GLN A 124 -8.76 1.12 -11.92
N LEU A 125 -9.81 1.91 -11.70
CA LEU A 125 -10.85 1.61 -10.68
C LEU A 125 -11.40 0.18 -10.82
N ASN A 126 -11.52 -0.31 -12.06
CA ASN A 126 -12.00 -1.65 -12.36
C ASN A 126 -11.04 -2.78 -11.97
N SER A 127 -9.78 -2.45 -11.69
CA SER A 127 -8.78 -3.37 -11.17
C SER A 127 -8.78 -3.42 -9.64
N ILE A 128 -9.53 -2.56 -8.95
CA ILE A 128 -9.62 -2.57 -7.49
C ILE A 128 -10.76 -3.51 -7.08
N LEU A 129 -10.44 -4.57 -6.31
CA LEU A 129 -11.41 -5.56 -5.84
C LEU A 129 -12.22 -5.01 -4.66
N ARG A 130 -11.52 -4.49 -3.65
CA ARG A 130 -12.10 -3.93 -2.43
C ARG A 130 -11.11 -3.02 -1.71
N VAL A 131 -11.60 -2.28 -0.73
CA VAL A 131 -10.79 -1.50 0.21
C VAL A 131 -11.08 -1.95 1.63
N ASP A 132 -10.03 -2.27 2.35
CA ASP A 132 -10.07 -2.54 3.78
C ASP A 132 -9.79 -1.23 4.53
N VAL A 133 -10.81 -0.68 5.20
CA VAL A 133 -10.76 0.58 5.95
C VAL A 133 -10.48 0.29 7.42
N TRP A 134 -9.40 0.84 7.95
CA TRP A 134 -8.99 0.71 9.34
C TRP A 134 -9.36 1.97 10.13
N LYS A 135 -10.35 1.81 11.01
CA LYS A 135 -10.90 2.88 11.86
C LYS A 135 -9.99 3.16 13.08
N PRO A 136 -10.08 4.34 13.71
CA PRO A 136 -9.31 4.69 14.92
C PRO A 136 -9.44 3.68 16.06
N ASN A 137 -10.62 3.07 16.21
CA ASN A 137 -10.90 2.07 17.25
C ASN A 137 -10.38 0.66 16.92
N GLY A 138 -9.57 0.51 15.87
CA GLY A 138 -9.02 -0.78 15.43
C GLY A 138 -9.99 -1.63 14.62
N ARG A 139 -11.24 -1.19 14.42
CA ARG A 139 -12.21 -1.92 13.60
C ARG A 139 -11.84 -1.84 12.12
N LYS A 140 -11.97 -2.98 11.44
CA LYS A 140 -11.91 -3.06 9.98
C LYS A 140 -13.30 -2.98 9.36
N VAL A 141 -13.47 -2.13 8.36
CA VAL A 141 -14.67 -2.04 7.52
C VAL A 141 -14.28 -2.33 6.08
N ILE A 142 -15.04 -3.17 5.37
CA ILE A 142 -14.74 -3.51 3.98
C ILE A 142 -15.66 -2.67 3.08
N VAL A 143 -15.05 -1.92 2.16
CA VAL A 143 -15.74 -1.14 1.13
C VAL A 143 -15.51 -1.83 -0.21
N LEU A 144 -16.60 -2.24 -0.85
CA LEU A 144 -16.56 -2.76 -2.22
C LEU A 144 -16.55 -1.59 -3.22
N ARG A 145 -16.18 -1.87 -4.47
CA ARG A 145 -16.10 -0.86 -5.54
C ARG A 145 -17.31 0.07 -5.63
N ASN A 146 -18.52 -0.49 -5.68
CA ASN A 146 -19.76 0.30 -5.78
C ASN A 146 -20.03 1.17 -4.54
N GLY A 147 -19.39 0.86 -3.42
CA GLY A 147 -19.45 1.64 -2.19
C GLY A 147 -18.34 2.70 -2.07
N MET A 148 -17.38 2.75 -3.00
CA MET A 148 -16.25 3.69 -2.91
C MET A 148 -16.69 5.13 -3.12
N GLU A 149 -17.66 5.38 -4.02
CA GLU A 149 -18.23 6.72 -4.24
C GLU A 149 -18.86 7.31 -2.98
N ARG A 150 -19.50 6.46 -2.16
CA ARG A 150 -20.21 6.85 -0.93
C ARG A 150 -19.36 6.70 0.33
N ALA A 151 -18.12 6.24 0.19
CA ALA A 151 -17.21 6.13 1.31
C ALA A 151 -16.95 7.54 1.87
N ALA A 152 -16.94 7.66 3.19
CA ALA A 152 -16.78 8.94 3.87
C ALA A 152 -15.49 9.65 3.41
N GLU A 153 -15.58 10.97 3.22
CA GLU A 153 -14.42 11.83 3.03
C GLU A 153 -13.55 11.74 4.30
N ASN A 154 -12.25 11.49 4.13
CA ASN A 154 -11.33 11.39 5.25
C ASN A 154 -11.22 12.75 5.95
N VAL A 155 -11.68 12.82 7.20
CA VAL A 155 -11.65 14.06 7.98
C VAL A 155 -10.24 14.29 8.49
N LEU A 156 -9.61 15.34 7.97
CA LEU A 156 -8.30 15.78 8.43
C LEU A 156 -8.43 16.71 9.62
N ASP A 157 -7.54 16.56 10.60
CA ASP A 157 -7.45 17.52 11.69
C ASP A 157 -6.87 18.87 11.22
N HIS A 158 -7.03 19.91 12.04
CA HIS A 158 -6.51 21.26 11.76
C HIS A 158 -4.97 21.36 11.75
N LYS A 159 -4.27 20.30 12.16
CA LYS A 159 -2.80 20.23 12.20
C LYS A 159 -2.24 19.55 10.95
N SER A 160 -3.09 18.88 10.17
CA SER A 160 -2.72 18.28 8.90
C SER A 160 -2.22 19.35 7.94
N PRO A 161 -1.10 19.12 7.23
CA PRO A 161 -0.69 20.00 6.13
C PRO A 161 -1.75 20.06 5.01
N TYR A 162 -2.71 19.13 5.01
CA TYR A 162 -3.79 19.03 4.05
C TYR A 162 -5.13 19.56 4.58
N TYR A 163 -5.18 20.18 5.77
CA TYR A 163 -6.43 20.71 6.32
C TYR A 163 -7.13 21.65 5.33
N GLY A 164 -8.44 21.43 5.12
CA GLY A 164 -9.25 22.17 4.16
C GLY A 164 -8.93 21.88 2.68
N ARG A 165 -8.11 20.86 2.39
CA ARG A 165 -7.76 20.41 1.03
C ARG A 165 -8.23 18.97 0.81
N GLU A 166 -8.66 18.68 -0.41
CA GLU A 166 -8.99 17.31 -0.83
C GLU A 166 -7.71 16.47 -0.92
N LEU A 167 -7.69 15.32 -0.25
CA LEU A 167 -6.60 14.35 -0.38
C LEU A 167 -6.69 13.65 -1.72
N LYS A 168 -5.70 13.86 -2.59
CA LYS A 168 -5.59 13.15 -3.87
C LYS A 168 -4.34 12.29 -3.87
N TRP A 169 -4.46 11.10 -4.44
CA TRP A 169 -3.32 10.25 -4.69
C TRP A 169 -2.60 10.68 -5.99
N PRO A 170 -1.25 10.61 -6.05
CA PRO A 170 -0.35 10.42 -4.91
C PRO A 170 -0.36 11.66 -4.00
N LEU A 171 -0.18 11.44 -2.69
CA LEU A 171 0.03 12.55 -1.77
C LEU A 171 1.30 13.31 -2.18
N ASP A 172 1.26 14.64 -2.09
CA ASP A 172 2.43 15.48 -2.35
C ASP A 172 3.48 15.30 -1.23
N PRO A 173 4.66 14.71 -1.52
CA PRO A 173 5.68 14.49 -0.51
C PRO A 173 6.16 15.79 0.14
N LYS A 174 6.07 16.92 -0.56
CA LYS A 174 6.48 18.24 -0.03
C LYS A 174 5.59 18.70 1.12
N MET A 175 4.33 18.28 1.11
CA MET A 175 3.35 18.66 2.14
C MET A 175 3.50 17.79 3.40
N ILE A 176 3.87 16.52 3.26
CA ILE A 176 4.04 15.59 4.39
C ILE A 176 5.17 16.04 5.34
N GLY A 177 6.21 16.70 4.83
CA GLY A 177 7.30 17.26 5.62
C GLY A 177 6.97 18.60 6.31
N GLN A 178 5.83 19.22 5.98
CA GLN A 178 5.37 20.48 6.59
C GLN A 178 4.45 20.20 7.77
N THR A 179 4.88 19.40 8.74
CA THR A 179 4.19 19.36 10.04
C THR A 179 4.38 20.73 10.68
N THR A 180 3.33 21.55 10.66
CA THR A 180 3.38 22.87 11.27
C THR A 180 3.66 22.67 12.75
N LYS A 181 4.81 23.14 13.25
CA LYS A 181 4.93 23.52 14.65
C LYS A 181 3.95 24.66 14.85
N VAL A 182 2.68 24.34 15.09
CA VAL A 182 1.79 25.30 15.72
C VAL A 182 2.25 25.32 17.17
N GLU A 183 3.23 26.18 17.45
CA GLU A 183 3.45 26.69 18.79
C GLU A 183 2.08 27.08 19.33
N GLY A 184 1.66 26.40 20.39
CA GLY A 184 0.41 26.73 21.06
C GLY A 184 0.46 28.19 21.46
N GLN A 185 -0.25 29.04 20.72
CA GLN A 185 -0.72 30.30 21.28
C GLN A 185 -1.63 29.91 22.44
N ARG A 186 -1.10 30.04 23.66
CA ARG A 186 -1.91 30.25 24.85
C ARG A 186 -2.83 31.42 24.55
N SER A 187 -4.09 31.12 24.23
CA SER A 187 -5.17 32.07 24.45
C SER A 187 -5.28 32.26 25.96
N LYS A 188 -4.60 33.26 26.50
CA LYS A 188 -5.13 34.00 27.64
C LYS A 188 -6.46 34.60 27.17
N ASP A 189 -7.41 34.67 28.09
CA ASP A 189 -8.77 35.20 27.92
C ASP A 189 -9.80 34.22 27.36
N GLN A 190 -10.21 33.26 28.19
CA GLN A 190 -11.61 32.90 28.31
C GLN A 190 -11.95 32.75 29.80
N THR A 191 -12.68 33.74 30.30
CA THR A 191 -13.29 33.78 31.63
C THR A 191 -14.23 32.59 31.78
N ALA A 192 -14.01 31.75 32.79
CA ALA A 192 -15.00 30.78 33.22
C ALA A 192 -16.15 31.55 33.88
N ILE A 193 -17.36 31.46 33.31
CA ILE A 193 -18.59 31.74 34.05
C ILE A 193 -19.11 30.39 34.52
N GLN A 194 -19.00 30.16 35.83
CA GLN A 194 -19.70 29.12 36.54
C GLN A 194 -21.17 29.56 36.69
N ILE A 195 -22.10 28.67 36.35
CA ILE A 195 -23.52 28.83 36.68
C ILE A 195 -23.82 27.78 37.75
N ASP A 196 -24.41 28.22 38.86
CA ASP A 196 -24.81 27.42 40.02
C ASP A 196 -25.82 26.31 39.67
#